data_AF-A0A350XC22-F1
#
_entry.id   AF-A0A350XC22-F1
#
_cell.length_a   1.000
_cell.length_b   1.000
_cell.length_c   1.000
_cell.angle_alpha   90.00
_cell.angle_beta   90.00
_cell.angle_gamma   90.00
#
_symmetry.space_group_name_H-M   'P 1'
#
loop_
_entity.id
_entity.type
_entity.pdbx_description
1 polymer ?
#
loop_
_entity_poly.entity_id
_entity_poly.type
_entity_poly.pdbx_seq_one_letter_code
_entity_poly.pdbx_strand_id
1 'polypeptide(L)'
;MANSIYQKLALATAGTVLSLAVMETASVQAAIITYDFTVNVTSGSLAGNSYNGFFSYDESAPSSFTRFLFIPDFEVSDFSFDFFGKTYTEQDVRYNDARVVLDPPLSYLRFTNPRPIVNNPAYFLPGGELDQVKFYLTDVSSIFGGGSYFINLYPNSNFSFLFFDRVPTNIISSGAGTWQYKLRQEPISTSVPEPGTVFGLSVLGFGWLLREKKASFHA
;
A
#
# COMPACT_ATOMS: atom_id res chain seq x y z
N MET A 1 16.64 65.09 25.61
CA MET A 1 17.30 63.77 25.49
C MET A 1 16.52 62.76 26.31
N ALA A 2 15.75 61.88 25.66
CA ALA A 2 15.23 60.63 26.21
C ALA A 2 14.71 59.79 25.03
N ASN A 3 15.63 59.24 24.24
CA ASN A 3 15.30 58.31 23.16
C ASN A 3 15.02 56.96 23.83
N SER A 4 13.74 56.60 23.96
CA SER A 4 13.32 55.54 24.86
C SER A 4 13.65 54.15 24.29
N ILE A 5 14.44 53.41 25.06
CA ILE A 5 14.86 52.02 24.82
C ILE A 5 13.63 51.09 24.61
N TYR A 6 12.45 51.50 25.09
CA TYR A 6 11.18 50.80 24.93
C TYR A 6 10.71 50.70 23.47
N GLN A 7 11.03 51.68 22.61
CA GLN A 7 10.64 51.62 21.19
C GLN A 7 11.48 50.61 20.40
N LYS A 8 12.72 50.35 20.85
CA LYS A 8 13.58 49.28 20.30
C LYS A 8 13.20 47.90 20.82
N LEU A 9 12.66 47.81 22.05
CA LEU A 9 12.18 46.55 22.61
C LEU A 9 10.85 46.09 21.99
N ALA A 10 9.97 47.03 21.62
CA ALA A 10 8.71 46.72 20.93
C ALA A 10 8.90 46.19 19.49
N LEU A 11 10.04 46.47 18.85
CA LEU A 11 10.37 45.94 17.53
C LEU A 11 11.10 44.60 17.57
N ALA A 12 11.57 44.17 18.75
CA ALA A 12 12.27 42.89 18.94
C ALA A 12 11.33 41.72 19.29
N THR A 13 10.08 41.98 19.70
CA THR A 13 9.07 40.95 19.99
C THR A 13 8.15 40.61 18.81
N ALA A 14 8.39 41.18 17.64
CA ALA A 14 7.75 40.75 16.39
C ALA A 14 8.59 39.69 15.62
N GLY A 15 9.79 39.35 16.10
CA GLY A 15 10.82 38.67 15.31
C GLY A 15 11.06 37.18 15.56
N THR A 16 10.33 36.49 16.44
CA THR A 16 10.69 35.10 16.84
C THR A 16 9.58 34.06 16.86
N VAL A 17 8.47 34.22 16.13
CA VAL A 17 7.39 33.19 16.13
C VAL A 17 7.21 32.45 14.78
N LEU A 18 8.05 32.71 13.77
CA LEU A 18 7.89 32.08 12.44
C LEU A 18 9.03 31.13 12.06
N SER A 19 9.56 30.37 13.02
CA SER A 19 10.51 29.31 12.72
C SER A 19 10.23 28.03 13.50
N LEU A 20 8.95 27.67 13.62
CA LEU A 20 8.63 26.26 13.46
C LEU A 20 8.67 26.02 11.96
N ALA A 21 9.82 25.54 11.47
CA ALA A 21 9.82 24.85 10.20
C ALA A 21 8.72 23.80 10.31
N VAL A 22 7.66 23.96 9.52
CA VAL A 22 6.77 22.85 9.20
C VAL A 22 7.71 21.83 8.59
N MET A 23 8.15 20.87 9.41
CA MET A 23 8.63 19.62 8.85
C MET A 23 7.43 19.14 8.06
N GLU A 24 7.59 19.01 6.74
CA GLU A 24 6.67 18.22 5.95
C GLU A 24 6.70 16.82 6.59
N THR A 25 5.83 16.61 7.57
CA THR A 25 5.44 15.27 7.96
C THR A 25 4.72 14.77 6.73
N ALA A 26 5.41 14.01 5.88
CA ALA A 26 4.74 13.19 4.89
C ALA A 26 3.59 12.52 5.63
N SER A 27 2.36 12.95 5.36
CA SER A 27 1.21 12.35 6.01
C SER A 27 1.26 10.90 5.57
N VAL A 28 1.57 9.99 6.49
CA VAL A 28 1.47 8.55 6.24
C VAL A 28 -0.02 8.27 6.13
N GLN A 29 -0.57 8.54 4.96
CA GLN A 29 -1.92 8.18 4.63
C GLN A 29 -1.86 6.71 4.24
N ALA A 30 -2.64 5.89 4.94
CA ALA A 30 -2.90 4.52 4.51
C ALA A 30 -3.46 4.57 3.08
N ALA A 31 -2.64 4.12 2.13
CA ALA A 31 -2.98 4.08 0.72
C ALA A 31 -3.21 2.63 0.33
N ILE A 32 -4.42 2.35 -0.16
CA ILE A 32 -4.63 1.13 -0.94
C ILE A 32 -4.02 1.39 -2.31
N ILE A 33 -2.99 0.63 -2.65
CA ILE A 33 -2.25 0.73 -3.90
C ILE A 33 -2.74 -0.39 -4.82
N THR A 34 -3.21 -0.02 -6.01
CA THR A 34 -3.75 -0.97 -7.00
C THR A 34 -2.90 -0.98 -8.26
N TYR A 35 -2.46 -2.16 -8.67
CA TYR A 35 -1.78 -2.40 -9.94
C TYR A 35 -2.69 -3.14 -10.91
N ASP A 36 -2.85 -2.58 -12.11
CA ASP A 36 -3.33 -3.33 -13.27
C ASP A 36 -2.16 -4.10 -13.87
N PHE A 37 -2.38 -5.35 -14.29
CA PHE A 37 -1.37 -6.14 -14.96
C PHE A 37 -1.92 -6.89 -16.17
N THR A 38 -1.02 -7.21 -17.09
CA THR A 38 -1.27 -8.07 -18.26
C THR A 38 -0.13 -9.06 -18.40
N VAL A 39 -0.45 -10.33 -18.57
CA VAL A 39 0.52 -11.39 -18.86
C VAL A 39 0.34 -11.86 -20.29
N ASN A 40 1.45 -12.01 -21.01
CA ASN A 40 1.49 -12.58 -22.35
C ASN A 40 2.25 -13.90 -22.27
N VAL A 41 1.56 -15.01 -22.52
CA VAL A 41 2.14 -16.35 -22.41
C VAL A 41 2.91 -16.68 -23.68
N THR A 42 4.22 -16.90 -23.56
CA THR A 42 5.11 -17.17 -24.71
C THR A 42 5.54 -18.64 -24.79
N SER A 43 5.30 -19.44 -23.75
CA SER A 43 5.62 -20.87 -23.73
C SER A 43 4.64 -21.68 -22.89
N GLY A 44 4.62 -23.00 -23.11
CA GLY A 44 3.74 -23.93 -22.41
C GLY A 44 2.40 -24.16 -23.13
N SER A 45 1.48 -24.82 -22.45
CA SER A 45 0.17 -25.20 -23.00
C SER A 45 -0.73 -24.02 -23.35
N LEU A 46 -0.50 -22.87 -22.73
CA LEU A 46 -1.26 -21.63 -22.94
C LEU A 46 -0.51 -20.63 -23.84
N ALA A 47 0.56 -21.04 -24.52
CA ALA A 47 1.34 -20.15 -25.37
C ALA A 47 0.48 -19.47 -26.45
N GLY A 48 0.74 -18.18 -26.68
CA GLY A 48 -0.01 -17.33 -27.61
C GLY A 48 -1.22 -16.64 -27.00
N ASN A 49 -1.61 -16.97 -25.76
CA ASN A 49 -2.69 -16.28 -25.06
C ASN A 49 -2.17 -15.08 -24.25
N SER A 50 -3.07 -14.13 -24.02
CA SER A 50 -2.86 -12.99 -23.13
C SER A 50 -4.00 -12.92 -22.11
N TYR A 51 -3.67 -12.51 -20.89
CA TYR A 51 -4.61 -12.44 -19.77
C TYR A 51 -4.36 -11.15 -18.97
N ASN A 52 -5.40 -10.60 -18.37
CA ASN A 52 -5.34 -9.33 -17.65
C ASN A 52 -6.01 -9.43 -16.29
N GLY A 53 -5.56 -8.60 -15.36
CA GLY A 53 -6.11 -8.55 -14.02
C GLY A 53 -5.61 -7.35 -13.25
N PHE A 54 -5.92 -7.34 -11.97
CA PHE A 54 -5.38 -6.39 -11.01
C PHE A 54 -5.20 -7.03 -9.64
N PHE A 55 -4.34 -6.41 -8.85
CA PHE A 55 -4.23 -6.69 -7.43
C PHE A 55 -4.03 -5.38 -6.67
N SER A 56 -4.45 -5.38 -5.41
CA SER A 56 -4.24 -4.27 -4.49
C SER A 56 -3.55 -4.75 -3.22
N TYR A 57 -2.90 -3.83 -2.52
CA TYR A 57 -2.43 -4.03 -1.15
C TYR A 57 -2.59 -2.75 -0.34
N ASP A 58 -2.64 -2.90 0.97
CA ASP A 58 -2.63 -1.78 1.92
C ASP A 58 -1.18 -1.46 2.32
N GLU A 59 -0.69 -0.28 1.94
CA GLU A 59 0.67 0.15 2.28
C GLU A 59 0.87 0.38 3.79
N SER A 60 -0.22 0.54 4.55
CA SER A 60 -0.15 0.70 6.00
C SER A 60 -0.21 -0.62 6.77
N ALA A 61 -0.53 -1.73 6.10
CA ALA A 61 -0.63 -3.03 6.75
C ALA A 61 0.78 -3.60 6.99
N PRO A 62 1.20 -3.74 8.25
CA PRO A 62 2.51 -4.31 8.54
C PRO A 62 2.51 -5.81 8.26
N SER A 63 3.57 -6.29 7.60
CA SER A 63 3.89 -7.71 7.55
C SER A 63 4.85 -8.08 8.67
N SER A 64 4.75 -9.32 9.14
CA SER A 64 5.80 -9.95 9.96
C SER A 64 6.61 -10.91 9.10
N PHE A 65 7.80 -11.27 9.55
CA PHE A 65 8.50 -12.40 8.94
C PHE A 65 7.68 -13.69 9.07
N THR A 66 7.64 -14.44 7.99
CA THR A 66 7.24 -15.85 8.04
C THR A 66 8.39 -16.67 8.61
N ARG A 67 8.07 -17.73 9.35
CA ARG A 67 9.06 -18.65 9.93
C ARG A 67 10.01 -19.27 8.90
N PHE A 68 9.63 -19.25 7.62
CA PHE A 68 10.29 -20.00 6.56
C PHE A 68 11.07 -19.13 5.56
N LEU A 69 10.70 -17.87 5.36
CA LEU A 69 11.31 -17.05 4.30
C LEU A 69 12.32 -16.01 4.78
N PHE A 70 12.36 -15.67 6.08
CA PHE A 70 13.22 -14.61 6.64
C PHE A 70 13.14 -13.26 5.87
N ILE A 71 12.10 -13.06 5.07
CA ILE A 71 11.85 -11.89 4.23
C ILE A 71 10.39 -11.50 4.46
N PRO A 72 10.06 -10.20 4.62
CA PRO A 72 8.69 -9.75 4.84
C PRO A 72 7.85 -9.94 3.57
N ASP A 73 6.65 -10.45 3.75
CA ASP A 73 5.69 -10.74 2.69
C ASP A 73 4.35 -10.06 3.00
N PHE A 74 3.78 -9.42 1.98
CA PHE A 74 2.62 -8.57 2.15
C PHE A 74 1.40 -9.22 1.52
N GLU A 75 0.27 -9.12 2.22
CA GLU A 75 -0.98 -9.71 1.77
C GLU A 75 -1.61 -8.91 0.63
N VAL A 76 -2.35 -9.63 -0.21
CA VAL A 76 -3.17 -9.04 -1.27
C VAL A 76 -4.50 -8.61 -0.68
N SER A 77 -4.82 -7.31 -0.76
CA SER A 77 -6.04 -6.75 -0.19
C SER A 77 -7.26 -6.91 -1.10
N ASP A 78 -7.07 -6.85 -2.42
CA ASP A 78 -8.11 -7.05 -3.44
C ASP A 78 -7.48 -7.66 -4.70
N PHE A 79 -8.25 -8.43 -5.45
CA PHE A 79 -7.74 -9.21 -6.58
C PHE A 79 -8.81 -9.55 -7.60
N SER A 80 -8.47 -9.40 -8.88
CA SER A 80 -9.20 -10.00 -9.98
C SER A 80 -8.26 -10.41 -11.10
N PHE A 81 -8.43 -11.60 -11.65
CA PHE A 81 -7.62 -12.04 -12.78
C PHE A 81 -8.39 -12.97 -13.71
N ASP A 82 -8.55 -12.54 -14.97
CA ASP A 82 -9.19 -13.34 -16.00
C ASP A 82 -8.16 -14.27 -16.61
N PHE A 83 -8.14 -15.52 -16.16
CA PHE A 83 -7.13 -16.50 -16.54
C PHE A 83 -7.77 -17.81 -16.99
N PHE A 84 -7.41 -18.26 -18.19
CA PHE A 84 -7.86 -19.53 -18.77
C PHE A 84 -9.40 -19.70 -18.76
N GLY A 85 -10.13 -18.64 -19.10
CA GLY A 85 -11.60 -18.67 -19.19
C GLY A 85 -12.34 -18.61 -17.85
N LYS A 86 -11.62 -18.40 -16.74
CA LYS A 86 -12.19 -18.15 -15.42
C LYS A 86 -11.70 -16.81 -14.87
N THR A 87 -12.60 -16.06 -14.24
CA THR A 87 -12.23 -14.90 -13.43
C THR A 87 -11.96 -15.37 -12.00
N TYR A 88 -10.73 -15.22 -11.56
CA TYR A 88 -10.33 -15.45 -10.18
C TYR A 88 -10.47 -14.15 -9.38
N THR A 89 -10.86 -14.26 -8.13
CA THR A 89 -11.21 -13.15 -7.22
C THR A 89 -10.39 -13.24 -5.94
N GLU A 90 -10.55 -12.26 -5.05
CA GLU A 90 -9.95 -12.25 -3.71
C GLU A 90 -10.16 -13.59 -2.95
N GLN A 91 -11.33 -14.22 -3.10
CA GLN A 91 -11.63 -15.49 -2.44
C GLN A 91 -10.75 -16.63 -2.93
N ASP A 92 -10.38 -16.62 -4.22
CA ASP A 92 -9.58 -17.66 -4.85
C ASP A 92 -8.08 -17.54 -4.48
N VAL A 93 -7.63 -16.37 -4.02
CA VAL A 93 -6.23 -16.13 -3.62
C VAL A 93 -5.99 -16.19 -2.12
N ARG A 94 -7.02 -15.97 -1.30
CA ARG A 94 -6.92 -15.94 0.17
C ARG A 94 -7.02 -17.29 0.87
N TYR A 95 -7.33 -18.36 0.14
CA TYR A 95 -7.50 -19.73 0.66
C TYR A 95 -7.93 -19.79 2.14
N ASN A 96 -9.21 -19.52 2.40
CA ASN A 96 -9.77 -19.47 3.75
C ASN A 96 -10.06 -20.87 4.34
N ASP A 97 -9.13 -21.83 4.25
CA ASP A 97 -9.25 -23.04 5.07
C ASP A 97 -8.66 -22.76 6.46
N ALA A 98 -9.53 -22.52 7.43
CA ALA A 98 -9.18 -22.35 8.84
C ALA A 98 -8.35 -23.51 9.44
N ARG A 99 -8.20 -24.62 8.72
CA ARG A 99 -7.41 -25.80 9.13
C ARG A 99 -5.95 -25.73 8.68
N VAL A 100 -5.60 -24.86 7.72
CA VAL A 100 -4.23 -24.77 7.19
C VAL A 100 -3.80 -23.31 7.13
N VAL A 101 -3.22 -22.82 8.23
CA VAL A 101 -2.44 -21.58 8.20
C VAL A 101 -1.09 -21.93 7.58
N LEU A 102 -0.94 -21.62 6.30
CA LEU A 102 0.37 -21.67 5.63
C LEU A 102 1.09 -20.36 5.94
N ASP A 103 2.33 -20.51 6.39
CA ASP A 103 3.25 -19.40 6.64
C ASP A 103 4.45 -19.60 5.69
N PRO A 104 4.64 -18.79 4.65
CA PRO A 104 3.78 -17.67 4.22
C PRO A 104 2.40 -18.08 3.69
N PRO A 105 1.44 -17.13 3.61
CA PRO A 105 0.30 -17.27 2.72
C PRO A 105 0.77 -17.68 1.33
N LEU A 106 -0.02 -18.46 0.60
CA LEU A 106 0.39 -18.94 -0.72
C LEU A 106 0.41 -17.83 -1.78
N SER A 107 -0.36 -16.76 -1.55
CA SER A 107 -0.38 -15.54 -2.35
C SER A 107 0.21 -14.38 -1.55
N TYR A 108 1.22 -13.70 -2.09
CA TYR A 108 1.91 -12.60 -1.41
C TYR A 108 2.65 -11.68 -2.37
N LEU A 109 3.03 -10.51 -1.84
CA LEU A 109 3.92 -9.54 -2.47
C LEU A 109 5.25 -9.45 -1.71
N ARG A 110 6.33 -9.15 -2.42
CA ARG A 110 7.62 -8.77 -1.84
C ARG A 110 8.12 -7.49 -2.47
N PHE A 111 8.93 -6.78 -1.70
CA PHE A 111 9.56 -5.54 -2.12
C PHE A 111 11.06 -5.57 -1.81
N THR A 112 11.85 -4.82 -2.57
CA THR A 112 13.32 -4.84 -2.47
C THR A 112 13.86 -4.18 -1.20
N ASN A 113 13.11 -3.26 -0.58
CA ASN A 113 13.55 -2.53 0.60
C ASN A 113 12.40 -2.27 1.58
N PRO A 114 11.84 -3.31 2.21
CA PRO A 114 10.74 -3.17 3.17
C PRO A 114 11.20 -2.33 4.37
N ARG A 115 10.33 -1.45 4.85
CA ARG A 115 10.62 -0.45 5.89
C ARG A 115 10.34 -1.03 7.28
N PRO A 116 11.33 -1.23 8.16
CA PRO A 116 11.08 -1.75 9.51
C PRO A 116 10.35 -0.71 10.36
N ILE A 117 9.33 -1.15 11.11
CA ILE A 117 8.56 -0.32 12.06
C ILE A 117 8.91 -0.68 13.51
N VAL A 118 9.09 -1.98 13.78
CA VAL A 118 9.45 -2.53 15.08
C VAL A 118 10.48 -3.60 14.82
N ASN A 119 11.47 -3.74 15.70
CA ASN A 119 12.57 -4.71 15.53
C ASN A 119 12.39 -5.99 16.36
N ASN A 120 11.48 -6.01 17.33
CA ASN A 120 11.23 -7.17 18.19
C ASN A 120 9.79 -7.18 18.76
N PRO A 121 8.82 -7.91 18.16
CA PRO A 121 8.95 -8.68 16.92
C PRO A 121 9.22 -7.77 15.73
N ALA A 122 9.89 -8.28 14.69
CA ALA A 122 10.19 -7.49 13.52
C ALA A 122 8.96 -7.35 12.61
N TYR A 123 8.53 -6.11 12.37
CA TYR A 123 7.40 -5.76 11.49
C TYR A 123 7.85 -4.75 10.44
N PHE A 124 7.28 -4.86 9.24
CA PHE A 124 7.67 -4.06 8.09
C PHE A 124 6.47 -3.49 7.35
N LEU A 125 6.63 -2.30 6.77
CA LEU A 125 5.76 -1.80 5.70
C LEU A 125 6.38 -2.07 4.34
N PRO A 126 5.58 -2.12 3.26
CA PRO A 126 6.09 -2.10 1.91
C PRO A 126 7.06 -0.93 1.68
N GLY A 127 8.13 -1.17 0.93
CA GLY A 127 9.12 -0.14 0.65
C GLY A 127 10.05 -0.52 -0.49
N GLY A 128 10.56 0.50 -1.20
CA GLY A 128 11.27 0.28 -2.45
C GLY A 128 10.31 -0.10 -3.59
N GLU A 129 10.81 -0.89 -4.53
CA GLU A 129 10.04 -1.36 -5.68
C GLU A 129 9.49 -2.76 -5.43
N LEU A 130 8.44 -3.13 -6.17
CA LEU A 130 7.93 -4.49 -6.19
C LEU A 130 9.04 -5.43 -6.69
N ASP A 131 9.26 -6.53 -5.97
CA ASP A 131 10.30 -7.54 -6.27
C ASP A 131 9.68 -8.85 -6.77
N GLN A 132 8.57 -9.24 -6.16
CA GLN A 132 7.84 -10.45 -6.53
C GLN A 132 6.37 -10.31 -6.20
N VAL A 133 5.52 -10.84 -7.08
CA VAL A 133 4.11 -11.10 -6.80
C VAL A 133 3.88 -12.59 -7.05
N LYS A 134 3.32 -13.27 -6.06
CA LYS A 134 2.91 -14.66 -6.17
C LYS A 134 1.43 -14.76 -5.92
N PHE A 135 0.73 -15.47 -6.81
CA PHE A 135 -0.65 -15.85 -6.61
C PHE A 135 -0.78 -17.36 -6.62
N TYR A 136 -1.55 -17.86 -5.67
CA TYR A 136 -2.08 -19.20 -5.72
C TYR A 136 -3.56 -19.13 -6.03
N LEU A 137 -3.93 -19.55 -7.24
CA LEU A 137 -5.30 -19.55 -7.70
C LEU A 137 -5.87 -20.94 -7.50
N THR A 138 -6.86 -21.09 -6.63
CA THR A 138 -7.51 -22.37 -6.40
C THR A 138 -8.99 -22.27 -6.66
N ASP A 139 -9.57 -23.37 -7.15
CA ASP A 139 -11.01 -23.54 -7.09
C ASP A 139 -11.38 -24.01 -5.68
N VAL A 140 -11.93 -23.10 -4.88
CA VAL A 140 -12.31 -23.32 -3.47
C VAL A 140 -13.33 -24.45 -3.27
N SER A 141 -13.92 -24.98 -4.35
CA SER A 141 -14.82 -26.14 -4.31
C SER A 141 -14.14 -27.49 -4.05
N SER A 142 -12.80 -27.58 -4.09
CA SER A 142 -12.08 -28.84 -3.90
C SER A 142 -11.07 -28.79 -2.75
N ILE A 143 -11.22 -29.73 -1.80
CA ILE A 143 -10.42 -29.86 -0.57
C ILE A 143 -8.93 -30.16 -0.87
N PHE A 144 -8.58 -30.47 -2.13
CA PHE A 144 -7.22 -30.79 -2.56
C PHE A 144 -6.79 -30.08 -3.86
N GLY A 145 -7.47 -29.01 -4.28
CA GLY A 145 -6.98 -28.12 -5.33
C GLY A 145 -6.91 -28.76 -6.72
N GLY A 146 -7.92 -29.55 -7.09
CA GLY A 146 -8.15 -29.99 -8.46
C GLY A 146 -8.16 -28.81 -9.41
N GLY A 147 -7.08 -28.62 -10.16
CA GLY A 147 -6.97 -27.57 -11.15
C GLY A 147 -6.51 -26.21 -10.60
N SER A 148 -5.55 -26.21 -9.68
CA SER A 148 -4.99 -24.98 -9.10
C SER A 148 -3.77 -24.47 -9.87
N TYR A 149 -3.54 -23.16 -9.83
CA TYR A 149 -2.39 -22.52 -10.46
C TYR A 149 -1.49 -21.83 -9.43
N PHE A 150 -0.19 -22.07 -9.52
CA PHE A 150 0.80 -21.13 -8.97
C PHE A 150 1.23 -20.18 -10.06
N ILE A 151 1.14 -18.89 -9.79
CA ILE A 151 1.53 -17.83 -10.70
C ILE A 151 2.60 -16.99 -10.02
N ASN A 152 3.70 -16.76 -10.73
CA ASN A 152 4.77 -15.90 -10.31
C ASN A 152 4.92 -14.76 -11.32
N LEU A 153 4.97 -13.54 -10.80
CA LEU A 153 5.25 -12.34 -11.55
C LEU A 153 6.48 -11.67 -10.93
N TYR A 154 7.50 -11.43 -11.74
CA TYR A 154 8.73 -10.78 -11.32
C TYR A 154 8.88 -9.47 -12.09
N PRO A 155 8.78 -8.29 -11.45
CA PRO A 155 8.73 -7.00 -12.14
C PRO A 155 9.87 -6.77 -13.14
N ASN A 156 11.05 -7.31 -12.82
CA ASN A 156 12.26 -7.20 -13.64
C ASN A 156 12.54 -8.45 -14.49
N SER A 157 11.59 -9.38 -14.62
CA SER A 157 11.78 -10.66 -15.29
C SER A 157 10.46 -11.22 -15.84
N ASN A 158 10.37 -12.54 -15.95
CA ASN A 158 9.30 -13.25 -16.62
C ASN A 158 8.11 -13.53 -15.71
N PHE A 159 6.95 -13.74 -16.33
CA PHE A 159 5.81 -14.43 -15.74
C PHE A 159 6.03 -15.94 -15.85
N SER A 160 5.58 -16.71 -14.86
CA SER A 160 5.45 -18.15 -14.98
C SER A 160 4.21 -18.66 -14.27
N PHE A 161 3.66 -19.77 -14.79
CA PHE A 161 2.61 -20.51 -14.12
C PHE A 161 2.90 -22.00 -14.07
N LEU A 162 2.40 -22.65 -13.03
CA LEU A 162 2.34 -24.09 -12.85
C LEU A 162 0.90 -24.48 -12.56
N PHE A 163 0.40 -25.53 -13.20
CA PHE A 163 -0.94 -26.07 -13.02
C PHE A 163 -0.87 -27.44 -12.34
N PHE A 164 -1.69 -27.63 -11.31
CA PHE A 164 -1.72 -28.84 -10.49
C PHE A 164 -3.12 -29.47 -10.47
N ASP A 165 -3.20 -30.79 -10.51
CA ASP A 165 -4.42 -31.55 -10.17
C ASP A 165 -4.55 -31.72 -8.65
N ARG A 166 -3.43 -31.71 -7.94
CA ARG A 166 -3.37 -31.76 -6.50
C ARG A 166 -2.11 -31.06 -6.04
N VAL A 167 -2.31 -30.06 -5.18
CA VAL A 167 -1.19 -29.33 -4.60
C VAL A 167 -0.50 -30.14 -3.51
N PRO A 168 0.83 -30.06 -3.38
CA PRO A 168 1.82 -29.44 -4.29
C PRO A 168 2.49 -30.44 -5.25
N THR A 169 1.91 -31.62 -5.49
CA THR A 169 2.69 -32.80 -5.88
C THR A 169 2.74 -33.10 -7.38
N ASN A 170 1.70 -32.78 -8.15
CA ASN A 170 1.62 -33.26 -9.54
C ASN A 170 1.34 -32.10 -10.51
N ILE A 171 2.41 -31.66 -11.17
CA ILE A 171 2.37 -30.59 -12.17
C ILE A 171 1.84 -31.21 -13.47
N ILE A 172 0.66 -30.81 -13.88
CA ILE A 172 0.06 -31.24 -15.15
C ILE A 172 0.48 -30.33 -16.29
N SER A 173 0.69 -29.04 -16.01
CA SER A 173 1.06 -28.07 -17.02
C SER A 173 1.92 -26.96 -16.45
N SER A 174 2.68 -26.32 -17.32
CA SER A 174 3.46 -25.14 -16.98
C SER A 174 3.59 -24.25 -18.20
N GLY A 175 3.93 -23.00 -17.95
CA GLY A 175 4.27 -22.06 -18.99
C GLY A 175 4.95 -20.83 -18.42
N ALA A 176 5.49 -20.03 -19.32
CA ALA A 176 6.13 -18.78 -18.99
C ALA A 176 5.81 -17.72 -20.05
N GLY A 177 6.12 -16.49 -19.72
CA GLY A 177 5.77 -15.36 -20.55
C GLY A 177 6.39 -14.06 -20.06
N THR A 178 5.91 -12.99 -20.65
CA THR A 178 6.19 -11.65 -20.18
C THR A 178 4.99 -11.13 -19.41
N TRP A 179 5.21 -10.13 -18.58
CA TRP A 179 4.12 -9.39 -17.97
C TRP A 179 4.46 -7.91 -17.90
N GLN A 180 3.42 -7.11 -17.83
CA GLN A 180 3.50 -5.66 -17.70
C GLN A 180 2.50 -5.27 -16.62
N TYR A 181 2.85 -4.25 -15.84
CA TYR A 181 1.97 -3.70 -14.82
C TYR A 181 2.03 -2.18 -14.81
N LYS A 182 0.95 -1.56 -14.35
CA LYS A 182 0.83 -0.12 -14.19
C LYS A 182 0.04 0.19 -12.93
N LEU A 183 0.40 1.28 -12.26
CA LEU A 183 -0.39 1.80 -11.15
C LEU A 183 -1.72 2.33 -11.69
N ARG A 184 -2.85 1.88 -11.14
CA ARG A 184 -4.20 2.20 -11.66
C ARG A 184 -4.56 3.68 -11.46
N GLN A 185 -4.08 4.29 -10.37
CA GLN A 185 -4.11 5.71 -10.06
C GLN A 185 -3.17 5.93 -8.87
N GLU A 186 -2.42 7.03 -8.85
CA GLU A 186 -1.69 7.46 -7.64
C GLU A 186 -2.71 7.66 -6.50
N PRO A 187 -2.45 7.17 -5.28
CA PRO A 187 -3.37 7.35 -4.17
C PRO A 187 -3.64 8.84 -3.97
N ILE A 188 -4.91 9.24 -4.04
CA ILE A 188 -5.30 10.62 -3.80
C ILE A 188 -5.00 10.90 -2.33
N SER A 189 -3.95 11.67 -2.08
CA SER A 189 -3.59 12.13 -0.74
C SER A 189 -4.67 13.10 -0.28
N THR A 190 -5.64 12.61 0.48
CA THR A 190 -6.55 13.48 1.22
C THR A 190 -5.79 13.97 2.44
N SER A 191 -5.07 15.09 2.29
CA SER A 191 -4.39 15.75 3.40
C SER A 191 -5.38 15.95 4.54
N VAL A 192 -5.17 15.25 5.67
CA VAL A 192 -5.90 15.55 6.91
C VAL A 192 -5.54 16.99 7.28
N PRO A 193 -6.51 17.90 7.50
CA PRO A 193 -6.20 19.27 7.87
C PRO A 193 -5.35 19.27 9.13
N GLU A 194 -4.16 19.87 9.06
CA GLU A 194 -3.27 19.98 10.20
C GLU A 194 -3.99 20.62 11.39
N PRO A 195 -3.68 20.25 12.64
CA PRO A 195 -4.20 20.93 13.82
C PRO A 195 -4.02 22.46 13.72
N GLY A 196 -2.91 22.91 13.11
CA GLY A 196 -2.62 24.32 12.85
C GLY A 196 -3.67 25.05 11.99
N THR A 197 -4.27 24.39 11.00
CA THR A 197 -5.34 24.95 10.16
C THR A 197 -6.64 25.10 10.96
N VAL A 198 -6.92 24.16 11.87
CA VAL A 198 -8.06 24.22 12.80
C VAL A 198 -7.86 25.34 13.84
N PHE A 199 -6.65 25.50 14.37
CA PHE A 199 -6.31 26.58 15.28
C PHE A 199 -6.27 27.96 14.59
N GLY A 200 -5.85 28.04 13.32
CA GLY A 200 -5.85 29.28 12.54
C GLY A 200 -7.24 29.87 12.32
N LEU A 201 -8.24 29.01 12.05
CA LEU A 201 -9.65 29.42 11.99
C LEU A 201 -10.17 29.90 13.34
N SER A 202 -9.66 29.36 14.45
CA SER A 202 -10.03 29.77 15.80
C SER A 202 -9.53 31.18 16.13
N VAL A 203 -8.30 31.53 15.72
CA VAL A 203 -7.69 32.86 15.98
C VAL A 203 -8.36 33.98 15.16
N LEU A 204 -8.78 33.70 13.92
CA LEU A 204 -9.54 34.67 13.12
C LEU A 204 -10.92 34.97 13.73
N GLY A 205 -11.59 33.96 14.31
CA GLY A 205 -12.86 34.14 15.03
C GLY A 205 -12.75 35.05 16.26
N PHE A 206 -11.70 34.89 17.07
CA PHE A 206 -11.47 35.76 18.24
C PHE A 206 -11.07 37.20 17.86
N GLY A 207 -10.37 37.38 16.74
CA GLY A 207 -10.00 38.72 16.23
C GLY A 207 -11.23 39.56 15.83
N TRP A 208 -12.27 38.92 15.29
CA TRP A 208 -13.50 39.62 14.91
C TRP A 208 -14.36 40.00 16.13
N LEU A 209 -14.45 39.14 17.14
CA LEU A 209 -15.17 39.41 18.40
C LEU A 209 -14.55 40.53 19.25
N LEU A 210 -13.22 40.71 19.17
CA LEU A 210 -12.54 41.81 19.87
C LEU A 210 -12.72 43.18 19.19
N ARG A 211 -13.15 43.21 17.91
CA ARG A 211 -13.40 44.46 17.18
C ARG A 211 -14.72 45.13 17.58
N GLU A 212 -15.72 44.36 18.03
CA GLU A 212 -17.02 44.91 18.44
C GLU A 212 -16.99 45.65 19.77
N LYS A 213 -16.08 45.30 20.70
CA LYS A 213 -16.02 45.96 22.02
C LYS A 213 -15.41 47.37 22.01
N LYS A 214 -14.70 47.78 20.94
CA LYS A 214 -14.15 49.15 20.85
C LYS A 214 -15.12 50.17 20.24
N ALA A 215 -16.23 49.74 19.65
CA ALA A 215 -17.23 50.63 19.06
C ALA A 215 -18.30 51.11 20.05
N SER A 216 -18.32 50.59 21.29
CA SER A 216 -19.35 50.92 22.30
C SER A 216 -18.92 51.96 23.35
N PHE A 217 -17.72 52.53 23.26
CA PHE A 217 -17.24 53.53 24.22
C PHE A 217 -17.11 54.91 23.56
N HIS A 218 -18.21 55.39 22.98
CA HIS A 218 -18.46 56.81 22.76
C HIS A 218 -19.94 57.02 22.43
N ALA A 219 -20.73 57.28 23.48
CA ALA A 219 -21.95 58.08 23.47
C ALA A 219 -22.23 58.52 24.91
#